data_AF-A0A6N3E9S7-F1
#
_entry.id   AF-A0A6N3E9S7-F1
#
_cell.length_a   1.000
_cell.length_b   1.000
_cell.length_c   1.000
_cell.angle_alpha   90.00
_cell.angle_beta   90.00
_cell.angle_gamma   90.00
#
_symmetry.space_group_name_H-M   'P 1'
#
loop_
_entity.id
_entity.type
_entity.pdbx_description
1 polymer ?
#
loop_
_entity_poly.entity_id
_entity_poly.type
_entity_poly.pdbx_seq_one_letter_code
_entity_poly.pdbx_strand_id
1 'polypeptide(L)'
;MALLANHPDTYNQTWHLPCDVSRTYEEMIKLMEEKLCKPVKYKVIKQWMFDLGSIFNKNMQELKELLPRYHYDNKFNSDKFKKKFPDFEITTFSNALDELFKLEK
;
A
#
# COMPACT_ATOMS: atom_id res chain seq x y z
N MET A 1 14.17 8.12 -7.89
CA MET A 1 13.95 9.36 -8.68
C MET A 1 15.13 9.76 -9.55
N ALA A 2 16.36 9.36 -9.24
CA ALA A 2 17.52 9.56 -10.13
C ALA A 2 17.29 9.04 -11.56
N LEU A 3 16.57 7.92 -11.73
CA LEU A 3 16.29 7.34 -13.04
C LEU A 3 15.54 8.29 -14.00
N LEU A 4 14.49 8.96 -13.51
CA LEU A 4 13.74 9.95 -14.29
C LEU A 4 14.64 11.16 -14.61
N ALA A 5 15.32 11.71 -13.60
CA ALA A 5 16.19 12.87 -13.78
C ALA A 5 17.32 12.62 -14.80
N ASN A 6 17.77 11.38 -14.99
CA ASN A 6 18.80 11.04 -15.97
C ASN A 6 18.28 10.95 -17.41
N HIS A 7 16.97 11.09 -17.64
CA HIS A 7 16.35 10.94 -18.97
C HIS A 7 15.68 12.27 -19.38
N PRO A 8 16.29 13.06 -20.28
CA PRO A 8 15.78 14.37 -20.67
C PRO A 8 14.36 14.37 -21.22
N ASP A 9 13.95 13.27 -21.86
CA ASP A 9 12.61 13.13 -22.42
C ASP A 9 11.52 12.93 -21.36
N THR A 10 11.87 12.78 -20.07
CA THR A 10 10.92 12.59 -18.97
C THR A 10 10.54 13.88 -18.25
N TYR A 11 11.21 15.00 -18.55
CA TYR A 11 10.92 16.30 -17.95
C TYR A 11 9.54 16.83 -18.37
N ASN A 12 8.95 17.69 -17.53
CA ASN A 12 7.64 18.29 -17.75
C ASN A 12 6.50 17.27 -17.95
N GLN A 13 6.61 16.10 -17.32
CA GLN A 13 5.60 15.05 -17.37
C GLN A 13 5.20 14.58 -15.97
N THR A 14 3.94 14.16 -15.83
CA THR A 14 3.46 13.45 -14.63
C THR A 14 3.85 11.98 -14.70
N TRP A 15 4.40 11.46 -13.60
CA TRP A 15 4.79 10.07 -13.44
C TRP A 15 4.24 9.54 -12.11
N HIS A 16 3.67 8.34 -12.13
CA HIS A 16 3.34 7.61 -10.92
C HIS A 16 4.47 6.65 -10.57
N LEU A 17 4.77 6.52 -9.28
CA LEU A 17 5.79 5.60 -8.81
C LEU A 17 5.41 4.15 -9.17
N PRO A 18 6.37 3.33 -9.64
CA PRO A 18 6.12 1.93 -9.90
C PRO A 18 5.71 1.21 -8.61
N CYS A 19 4.65 0.41 -8.69
CA CYS A 19 4.15 -0.40 -7.60
C CYS A 19 3.73 -1.79 -8.09
N ASP A 20 3.65 -2.74 -7.15
CA ASP A 20 3.09 -4.07 -7.39
C ASP A 20 1.59 -3.97 -7.76
N VAL A 21 1.01 -5.09 -8.17
CA VAL A 21 -0.41 -5.20 -8.48
C VAL A 21 -1.28 -4.85 -7.27
N SER A 22 -2.38 -4.13 -7.50
CA SER A 22 -3.33 -3.79 -6.44
C SER A 22 -3.92 -5.05 -5.82
N ARG A 23 -4.06 -5.04 -4.49
CA ARG A 23 -4.68 -6.09 -3.67
C ARG A 23 -5.69 -5.47 -2.72
N THR A 24 -6.72 -6.22 -2.37
CA THR A 24 -7.63 -5.89 -1.28
C THR A 24 -6.94 -6.04 0.08
N TYR A 25 -7.47 -5.41 1.12
CA TYR A 25 -6.96 -5.60 2.49
C TYR A 25 -7.03 -7.06 2.94
N GLU A 26 -8.08 -7.79 2.55
CA GLU A 26 -8.22 -9.21 2.85
C GLU A 26 -7.11 -10.04 2.18
N GLU A 27 -6.81 -9.77 0.91
CA GLU A 27 -5.71 -10.43 0.19
C GLU A 27 -4.34 -10.13 0.80
N MET A 28 -4.13 -8.90 1.30
CA MET A 28 -2.91 -8.57 2.04
C MET A 28 -2.80 -9.36 3.35
N ILE A 29 -3.90 -9.52 4.09
CA ILE A 29 -3.92 -10.31 5.32
C ILE A 29 -3.62 -11.79 5.03
N LYS A 30 -4.25 -12.37 4.00
CA LYS A 30 -3.98 -13.76 3.57
C LYS A 30 -2.50 -13.96 3.22
N LEU A 31 -1.92 -13.02 2.47
CA LEU A 31 -0.49 -13.07 2.13
C LEU A 31 0.40 -13.02 3.38
N MET A 32 0.05 -12.22 4.38
CA MET A 32 0.78 -12.20 5.66
C MET A 32 0.64 -13.52 6.42
N GLU A 33 -0.55 -14.10 6.48
CA GLU A 33 -0.79 -15.40 7.14
C GLU A 33 0.03 -16.52 6.50
N GLU A 34 0.08 -16.56 5.17
CA GLU A 34 0.90 -17.50 4.39
C GLU A 34 2.39 -17.34 4.73
N LYS A 35 2.90 -16.10 4.75
CA LYS A 35 4.30 -15.81 5.04
C LYS A 35 4.71 -16.08 6.48
N LEU A 36 3.80 -15.87 7.43
CA LEU A 36 4.04 -16.07 8.86
C LEU A 36 3.75 -17.51 9.32
N CYS A 37 3.14 -18.34 8.46
CA CYS A 37 2.62 -19.67 8.81
C CYS A 37 1.74 -19.65 10.07
N LYS A 38 0.97 -18.57 10.29
CA LYS A 38 0.11 -18.39 11.47
C LYS A 38 -1.07 -17.48 11.15
N PRO A 39 -2.21 -17.65 11.82
CA PRO A 39 -3.36 -16.77 11.62
C PRO A 39 -3.09 -15.35 12.13
N VAL A 40 -3.54 -14.36 11.37
CA VAL A 40 -3.46 -12.93 11.71
C VAL A 40 -4.84 -12.49 12.18
N LYS A 41 -4.98 -12.28 13.49
CA LYS A 41 -6.27 -11.89 14.08
C LYS A 41 -6.57 -10.43 13.77
N TYR A 42 -7.71 -10.15 13.16
CA TYR A 42 -8.21 -8.80 12.92
C TYR A 42 -9.71 -8.69 13.23
N LYS A 43 -10.20 -7.46 13.33
CA LYS A 43 -11.63 -7.13 13.46
C LYS A 43 -11.98 -6.03 12.47
N VAL A 44 -13.12 -6.16 11.82
CA VAL A 44 -13.67 -5.11 10.95
C VAL A 44 -14.61 -4.25 11.78
N ILE A 45 -14.28 -2.97 11.90
CA ILE A 45 -15.08 -1.98 12.64
C ILE A 45 -15.97 -1.24 11.63
N LYS A 46 -17.27 -1.12 11.93
CA LYS A 46 -18.20 -0.37 11.08
C LYS A 46 -17.93 1.13 11.23
N GLN A 47 -18.14 1.91 10.15
CA GLN A 47 -17.90 3.36 10.14
C GLN A 47 -18.56 4.09 11.32
N TRP A 48 -19.82 3.81 11.62
CA TRP A 48 -20.54 4.47 12.71
C TRP A 48 -19.93 4.18 14.10
N MET A 49 -19.38 2.97 14.31
CA MET A 49 -18.69 2.64 15.57
C MET A 49 -17.41 3.47 15.68
N PHE A 50 -16.74 3.68 14.55
CA PHE A 50 -15.55 4.51 14.46
C PHE A 50 -15.87 5.99 14.74
N ASP A 51 -17.00 6.48 14.22
CA ASP A 51 -17.47 7.84 14.44
C ASP A 51 -17.75 8.10 15.93
N LEU A 52 -18.43 7.19 16.61
CA LEU A 52 -18.66 7.29 18.05
C LEU A 52 -17.35 7.22 18.85
N GLY A 53 -16.44 6.31 18.50
CA GLY A 53 -15.14 6.17 19.16
C GLY A 53 -14.24 7.40 18.99
N SER A 54 -14.33 8.08 17.85
CA SER A 54 -13.53 9.29 17.55
C SER A 54 -13.81 10.46 18.49
N ILE A 55 -14.99 10.51 19.12
CA ILE A 55 -15.36 11.57 20.07
C ILE A 55 -14.56 11.45 21.38
N PHE A 56 -14.21 10.22 21.77
CA PHE A 56 -13.58 9.92 23.05
C PHE A 56 -12.08 9.59 22.94
N ASN A 57 -11.56 9.40 21.71
CA ASN A 57 -10.18 8.99 21.49
C ASN A 57 -9.54 9.78 20.33
N LYS A 58 -8.52 10.58 20.65
CA LYS A 58 -7.81 11.42 19.68
C LYS A 58 -7.12 10.62 18.57
N ASN A 59 -6.55 9.45 18.88
CA ASN A 59 -5.92 8.60 17.86
C ASN A 59 -6.98 8.07 16.88
N MET A 60 -8.17 7.74 17.36
CA MET A 60 -9.28 7.37 16.47
C MET A 60 -9.76 8.56 15.63
N GLN A 61 -9.74 9.77 16.18
CA GLN A 61 -10.06 10.98 15.42
C GLN A 61 -9.07 11.20 14.27
N GLU A 62 -7.76 11.09 14.51
CA GLU A 62 -6.72 11.21 13.46
C GLU A 62 -6.88 10.12 12.38
N LEU A 63 -7.14 8.88 12.79
CA LEU A 63 -7.41 7.80 11.84
C LEU A 63 -8.69 8.03 11.02
N LYS A 64 -9.69 8.73 11.57
CA LYS A 64 -10.94 9.06 10.86
C LYS A 64 -10.67 9.96 9.65
N GLU A 65 -9.70 10.86 9.75
CA GLU A 65 -9.30 11.74 8.65
C GLU A 65 -8.72 10.96 7.46
N LEU A 66 -8.22 9.75 7.69
CA LEU A 66 -7.70 8.88 6.63
C LEU A 66 -8.79 8.01 5.99
N LEU A 67 -9.94 7.80 6.65
CA LEU A 67 -10.99 6.91 6.15
C LEU A 67 -11.59 7.31 4.79
N PRO A 68 -11.74 8.61 4.44
CA PRO A 68 -12.17 8.99 3.10
C PRO A 68 -11.27 8.43 1.98
N ARG A 69 -9.96 8.31 2.24
CA ARG A 69 -9.03 7.67 1.31
C ARG A 69 -9.40 6.21 1.12
N TYR A 70 -9.68 5.49 2.20
CA TYR A 70 -9.98 4.05 2.17
C TYR A 70 -11.41 3.69 1.76
N HIS A 71 -12.29 4.68 1.58
CA HIS A 71 -13.69 4.46 1.19
C HIS A 71 -13.83 4.00 -0.27
N TYR A 72 -12.83 4.30 -1.11
CA TYR A 72 -12.84 3.99 -2.53
C TYR A 72 -11.62 3.15 -2.93
N ASP A 73 -11.76 2.40 -4.02
CA ASP A 73 -10.66 1.65 -4.63
C ASP A 73 -9.56 2.58 -5.16
N ASN A 74 -8.49 2.76 -4.39
CA ASN A 74 -7.30 3.48 -4.85
C ASN A 74 -6.41 2.58 -5.71
N LYS A 75 -6.75 2.45 -6.99
CA LYS A 75 -5.93 1.71 -7.97
C LYS A 75 -4.82 2.60 -8.50
N PHE A 76 -3.57 2.29 -8.15
CA PHE A 76 -2.40 3.03 -8.62
C PHE A 76 -1.97 2.53 -9.99
N ASN A 77 -2.14 3.36 -11.03
CA ASN A 77 -1.64 3.04 -12.37
C ASN A 77 -0.22 3.59 -12.54
N SER A 78 0.75 2.69 -12.69
CA SER A 78 2.14 3.01 -13.00
C SER A 78 2.60 2.47 -14.37
N ASP A 79 1.66 2.16 -15.27
CA ASP A 79 1.93 1.54 -16.57
C ASP A 79 2.86 2.39 -17.43
N LYS A 80 2.67 3.72 -17.39
CA LYS A 80 3.54 4.67 -18.07
C LYS A 80 5.01 4.51 -17.65
N PHE A 81 5.25 4.36 -16.34
CA PHE A 81 6.59 4.16 -15.80
C PHE A 81 7.13 2.79 -16.21
N LYS A 82 6.35 1.72 -15.98
CA LYS A 82 6.73 0.34 -16.30
C LYS A 82 7.09 0.16 -17.79
N LYS A 83 6.35 0.82 -18.68
CA LYS A 83 6.62 0.80 -20.12
C LYS A 83 7.91 1.55 -20.48
N LYS A 84 8.22 2.66 -19.81
CA LYS A 84 9.41 3.46 -20.07
C LYS A 84 10.68 2.81 -19.51
N PHE A 85 10.58 2.15 -18.35
CA PHE A 85 11.69 1.51 -17.65
C PHE A 85 11.36 0.04 -17.37
N PRO A 86 11.37 -0.84 -18.38
CA PRO A 86 11.00 -2.25 -18.23
C PRO A 86 11.97 -3.02 -17.33
N ASP A 87 13.24 -2.60 -17.28
CA ASP A 87 14.28 -3.24 -16.46
C ASP A 87 14.24 -2.78 -14.99
N PHE A 88 13.34 -1.86 -14.62
CA PHE A 88 13.20 -1.43 -13.24
C PHE A 88 12.49 -2.52 -12.43
N GLU A 89 13.21 -3.15 -11.51
CA GLU A 89 12.65 -4.16 -10.63
C GLU A 89 11.70 -3.55 -9.59
N ILE A 90 10.49 -4.10 -9.53
CA ILE A 90 9.46 -3.68 -8.59
C ILE A 90 9.38 -4.72 -7.48
N THR A 91 9.61 -4.29 -6.25
CA THR A 91 9.45 -5.16 -5.08
C THR A 91 7.98 -5.55 -4.93
N THR A 92 7.70 -6.84 -5.01
CA THR A 92 6.34 -7.38 -4.78
C THR A 92 6.00 -7.36 -3.30
N PHE A 93 4.71 -7.38 -2.96
CA PHE A 93 4.27 -7.51 -1.56
C PHE A 93 4.85 -8.77 -0.90
N SER A 94 4.95 -9.88 -1.65
CA SER A 94 5.53 -11.13 -1.16
C SER A 94 7.00 -10.94 -0.77
N ASN A 95 7.81 -10.37 -1.66
CA ASN A 95 9.25 -10.17 -1.41
C ASN A 95 9.47 -9.17 -0.27
N ALA A 96 8.67 -8.10 -0.21
CA ALA A 96 8.73 -7.14 0.87
C ALA A 96 8.43 -7.79 2.24
N LEU A 97 7.42 -8.66 2.32
CA LEU A 97 7.12 -9.40 3.55
C LEU A 97 8.23 -10.39 3.93
N ASP A 98 8.84 -11.06 2.95
CA ASP A 98 10.00 -11.93 3.20
C ASP A 98 11.17 -11.17 3.81
N GLU A 99 11.43 -9.94 3.37
CA GLU A 99 12.48 -9.08 3.95
C GLU A 99 12.10 -8.56 5.34
N LEU A 100 10.88 -8.07 5.51
CA LEU A 100 10.39 -7.56 6.79
C LEU A 100 10.46 -8.63 7.88
N PHE A 101 10.01 -9.86 7.61
CA PHE A 101 10.02 -10.93 8.61
C PHE A 101 11.40 -11.56 8.83
N LYS A 102 12.37 -11.33 7.94
CA LYS A 102 13.77 -11.65 8.23
C LYS A 102 14.35 -10.70 9.29
N LEU A 103 13.94 -9.43 9.30
CA LEU A 103 14.42 -8.42 10.26
C LEU A 103 13.85 -8.60 11.66
N GLU A 104 12.75 -9.35 11.81
CA GLU A 104 12.12 -9.64 13.11
C GLU A 104 12.69 -10.89 13.82
N LYS A 105 13.63 -11.61 13.20
CA LYS A 105 14.34 -12.76 13.79
C LYS A 105 15.71 -12.35 14.31
#